data_AF-A0A935Y615-F1
#
_entry.id   AF-A0A935Y615-F1
#
_cell.length_a   1.000
_cell.length_b   1.000
_cell.length_c   1.000
_cell.angle_alpha   90.00
_cell.angle_beta   90.00
_cell.angle_gamma   90.00
#
_symmetry.space_group_name_H-M   'P 1'
#
loop_
_entity.id
_entity.type
_entity.pdbx_description
1 polymer ?
#
loop_
_entity_poly.entity_id
_entity_poly.type
_entity_poly.pdbx_seq_one_letter_code
_entity_poly.pdbx_strand_id
1 'polypeptide(L)'
;MKKFFVLISSFVLLSSCSHKVILTDLTESKCGKLHFGKVEFRRLPSEEDKATLQKSGLVLQEYVFENYYLGVWNGSWAKKNLDKTVVKALYPFSEMDKLAGGLSMNELKLKAEKPGSSKVLIQNFGSLQQTELDAFGKMLFNKDNFYRLEVKNQSLLDLLDHSCVKLLNVMDEIPQADE
;
A
#
# COMPACT_ATOMS: atom_id res chain seq x y z
N MET A 1 -6.69 -9.95 -53.10
CA MET A 1 -7.09 -9.70 -51.70
C MET A 1 -6.29 -10.56 -50.72
N LYS A 2 -5.00 -10.27 -50.48
CA LYS A 2 -4.16 -11.04 -49.53
C LYS A 2 -3.22 -10.18 -48.66
N LYS A 3 -3.31 -8.84 -48.73
CA LYS A 3 -2.42 -7.93 -47.99
C LYS A 3 -3.08 -7.24 -46.79
N PHE A 4 -4.33 -7.54 -46.47
CA PHE A 4 -5.07 -6.88 -45.38
C PHE A 4 -5.13 -7.70 -44.07
N PHE A 5 -4.71 -8.97 -44.08
CA PHE A 5 -4.82 -9.84 -42.91
C PHE A 5 -3.60 -9.84 -41.97
N VAL A 6 -2.49 -9.21 -42.37
CA VAL A 6 -1.25 -9.19 -41.57
C VAL A 6 -1.21 -8.01 -40.59
N LEU A 7 -2.06 -7.00 -40.75
CA LEU A 7 -2.06 -5.81 -39.88
C LEU A 7 -2.83 -6.00 -38.56
N ILE A 8 -3.74 -6.97 -38.47
CA ILE A 8 -4.57 -7.19 -37.28
C ILE A 8 -3.87 -8.11 -36.27
N SER A 9 -2.98 -9.01 -36.72
CA SER A 9 -2.22 -9.89 -35.82
C SER A 9 -1.09 -9.18 -35.05
N SER A 10 -0.63 -8.02 -35.51
CA SER A 10 0.44 -7.26 -34.83
C SER A 10 -0.09 -6.35 -33.72
N PHE A 11 -1.39 -6.05 -33.68
CA PHE A 11 -2.00 -5.22 -32.63
C PHE A 11 -2.40 -6.02 -31.38
N VAL A 12 -2.60 -7.34 -31.51
CA VAL A 12 -3.02 -8.22 -30.39
C VAL A 12 -1.83 -8.65 -29.51
N LEU A 13 -0.58 -8.43 -29.95
CA LEU A 13 0.61 -8.80 -29.18
C LEU A 13 1.10 -7.73 -28.18
N LEU A 14 0.49 -6.54 -28.14
CA LEU A 14 0.94 -5.44 -27.27
C LEU A 14 0.12 -5.24 -25.98
N SER A 15 -0.95 -6.00 -25.76
CA SER A 15 -1.89 -5.75 -24.64
C SER A 15 -1.78 -6.69 -23.44
N SER A 16 -0.78 -7.56 -23.37
CA SER A 16 -0.49 -8.37 -22.17
C SER A 16 0.87 -8.03 -21.55
N CYS A 17 1.22 -6.75 -21.49
CA CYS A 17 2.22 -6.31 -20.52
C CYS A 17 1.61 -6.47 -19.12
N SER A 18 1.87 -7.62 -18.50
CA SER A 18 1.62 -7.78 -17.06
C SER A 18 2.38 -6.66 -16.35
N HIS A 19 1.65 -5.68 -15.82
CA HIS A 19 2.26 -4.56 -15.13
C HIS A 19 2.88 -5.09 -13.84
N LYS A 20 4.18 -5.35 -13.88
CA LYS A 20 4.96 -5.76 -12.71
C LYS A 20 4.85 -4.66 -11.67
N VAL A 21 4.47 -5.03 -10.46
CA VAL A 21 4.47 -4.11 -9.33
C VAL A 21 5.92 -3.84 -8.94
N ILE A 22 6.30 -2.56 -8.96
CA ILE A 22 7.63 -2.07 -8.56
C ILE A 22 7.41 -1.24 -7.29
N LEU A 23 8.04 -1.65 -6.18
CA LEU A 23 7.86 -1.06 -4.85
C LEU A 23 9.03 -0.15 -4.44
N THR A 24 9.74 0.41 -5.42
CA THR A 24 10.87 1.33 -5.23
C THR A 24 10.55 2.67 -5.89
N ASP A 25 11.02 3.77 -5.29
CA ASP A 25 10.79 5.14 -5.74
C ASP A 25 9.32 5.40 -6.11
N LEU A 26 8.45 5.00 -5.18
CA LEU A 26 7.03 5.21 -5.27
C LEU A 26 6.71 6.70 -5.17
N THR A 27 5.68 7.09 -5.91
CA THR A 27 5.06 8.42 -5.96
C THR A 27 3.57 8.22 -5.77
N GLU A 28 2.83 9.24 -5.36
CA GLU A 28 1.39 9.14 -5.17
C GLU A 28 0.67 8.58 -6.41
N SER A 29 1.03 9.05 -7.61
CA SER A 29 0.46 8.58 -8.88
C SER A 29 0.73 7.09 -9.17
N LYS A 30 1.88 6.56 -8.74
CA LYS A 30 2.18 5.12 -8.86
C LYS A 30 1.39 4.31 -7.85
N CYS A 31 1.29 4.80 -6.61
CA CYS A 31 0.56 4.13 -5.54
C CYS A 31 -0.95 4.13 -5.76
N GLY A 32 -1.52 5.18 -6.36
CA GLY A 32 -2.95 5.25 -6.68
C GLY A 32 -3.43 4.18 -7.66
N LYS A 33 -2.52 3.45 -8.31
CA LYS A 33 -2.81 2.30 -9.19
C LYS A 33 -2.75 0.95 -8.45
N LEU A 34 -2.34 0.98 -7.18
CA LEU A 34 -2.10 -0.17 -6.34
C LEU A 34 -3.14 -0.21 -5.22
N HIS A 35 -3.38 -1.42 -4.72
CA HIS A 35 -4.12 -1.67 -3.51
C HIS A 35 -3.20 -2.40 -2.54
N PHE A 36 -3.35 -2.09 -1.27
CA PHE A 36 -2.71 -2.80 -0.17
C PHE A 36 -3.79 -3.46 0.68
N GLY A 37 -3.52 -4.68 1.16
CA GLY A 37 -4.36 -5.31 2.15
C GLY A 37 -4.10 -6.80 2.35
N LYS A 38 -5.13 -7.52 2.81
CA LYS A 38 -5.05 -8.96 3.09
C LYS A 38 -5.29 -9.78 1.82
N VAL A 39 -4.47 -10.80 1.63
CA VAL A 39 -4.59 -11.81 0.58
C VAL A 39 -4.89 -13.14 1.25
N GLU A 40 -6.05 -13.71 0.96
CA GLU A 40 -6.45 -15.04 1.43
C GLU A 40 -6.15 -16.07 0.34
N PHE A 41 -5.48 -17.15 0.72
CA PHE A 41 -5.16 -18.26 -0.15
C PHE A 41 -6.04 -19.49 0.11
N ARG A 42 -6.20 -20.33 -0.93
CA ARG A 42 -6.89 -21.63 -0.79
C ARG A 42 -6.05 -22.66 -0.04
N ARG A 43 -4.74 -22.50 -0.11
CA ARG A 43 -3.69 -23.28 0.55
C ARG A 43 -2.46 -22.40 0.70
N LEU A 44 -1.51 -22.78 1.56
CA LEU A 44 -0.22 -22.09 1.62
C LEU A 44 0.43 -22.03 0.22
N PRO A 45 0.85 -20.83 -0.25
CA PRO A 45 1.46 -20.67 -1.56
C PRO A 45 2.90 -21.21 -1.54
N SER A 46 3.27 -21.97 -2.58
CA SER A 46 4.65 -22.39 -2.82
C SER A 46 5.51 -21.21 -3.31
N GLU A 47 6.83 -21.38 -3.39
CA GLU A 47 7.71 -20.37 -3.99
C GLU A 47 7.39 -20.12 -5.47
N GLU A 48 6.95 -21.15 -6.20
CA GLU A 48 6.51 -21.02 -7.59
C GLU A 48 5.21 -20.20 -7.70
N ASP A 49 4.27 -20.42 -6.78
CA ASP A 49 3.06 -19.62 -6.69
C ASP A 49 3.44 -18.15 -6.45
N LYS A 50 4.28 -17.87 -5.46
CA LYS A 50 4.75 -16.51 -5.13
C LYS A 50 5.39 -15.83 -6.34
N ALA A 51 6.26 -16.52 -7.06
CA ALA A 51 6.88 -16.00 -8.27
C ALA A 51 5.85 -15.69 -9.38
N THR A 52 4.86 -16.55 -9.56
CA THR A 52 3.79 -16.38 -10.56
C THR A 52 2.87 -15.21 -10.22
N LEU A 53 2.52 -15.06 -8.96
CA LEU A 53 1.72 -13.94 -8.44
C LEU A 53 2.47 -12.62 -8.64
N GLN A 54 3.76 -12.58 -8.32
CA GLN A 54 4.59 -11.39 -8.50
C GLN A 54 4.68 -10.96 -9.97
N LYS A 55 4.94 -11.92 -10.88
CA LYS A 55 4.92 -11.66 -12.33
C LYS A 55 3.57 -11.15 -12.81
N SER A 56 2.50 -11.60 -12.18
CA SER A 56 1.13 -11.20 -12.44
C SER A 56 0.73 -9.85 -11.82
N GLY A 57 1.58 -9.25 -10.99
CA GLY A 57 1.34 -7.95 -10.34
C GLY A 57 0.72 -8.01 -8.94
N LEU A 58 0.87 -9.13 -8.22
CA LEU A 58 0.55 -9.25 -6.79
C LEU A 58 1.80 -9.66 -6.04
N VAL A 59 2.22 -8.83 -5.10
CA VAL A 59 3.45 -9.00 -4.32
C VAL A 59 3.06 -9.27 -2.88
N LEU A 60 3.45 -10.42 -2.35
CA LEU A 60 3.31 -10.71 -0.92
C LEU A 60 4.40 -10.00 -0.13
N GLN A 61 4.03 -9.42 1.00
CA GLN A 61 4.96 -8.67 1.87
C GLN A 61 5.21 -9.41 3.18
N GLU A 62 4.15 -9.83 3.86
CA GLU A 62 4.25 -10.35 5.22
C GLU A 62 3.25 -11.49 5.43
N TYR A 63 3.68 -12.54 6.12
CA TYR A 63 2.79 -13.61 6.56
C TYR A 63 2.03 -13.18 7.81
N VAL A 64 0.72 -13.39 7.83
CA VAL A 64 -0.12 -13.07 9.00
C VAL A 64 -0.36 -14.35 9.79
N PHE A 65 -1.25 -15.20 9.29
CA PHE A 65 -1.67 -16.43 9.95
C PHE A 65 -2.43 -17.33 8.97
N GLU A 66 -2.31 -18.66 9.10
CA GLU A 66 -2.93 -19.66 8.22
C GLU A 66 -2.70 -19.37 6.74
N ASN A 67 -3.77 -19.10 5.98
CA ASN A 67 -3.70 -18.84 4.56
C ASN A 67 -3.71 -17.34 4.24
N TYR A 68 -3.40 -16.48 5.22
CA TYR A 68 -3.43 -15.04 5.06
C TYR A 68 -2.02 -14.43 4.99
N TYR A 69 -1.87 -13.54 4.03
CA TYR A 69 -0.71 -12.66 3.88
C TYR A 69 -1.16 -11.21 3.75
N LEU A 70 -0.26 -10.28 4.06
CA LEU A 70 -0.35 -8.91 3.57
C LEU A 70 0.28 -8.84 2.17
N GLY A 71 -0.33 -8.07 1.28
CA GLY A 71 0.15 -7.94 -0.09
C GLY A 71 -0.23 -6.62 -0.74
N VAL A 72 0.47 -6.34 -1.83
CA VAL A 72 0.21 -5.21 -2.73
C VAL A 72 -0.14 -5.75 -4.10
N TRP A 73 -1.22 -5.27 -4.70
CA TRP A 73 -1.63 -5.68 -6.05
C TRP A 73 -2.09 -4.49 -6.88
N ASN A 74 -1.89 -4.57 -8.19
CA ASN A 74 -2.42 -3.55 -9.10
C ASN A 74 -3.96 -3.64 -9.19
N GLY A 75 -4.63 -2.54 -9.56
CA GLY A 75 -6.10 -2.54 -9.75
C GLY A 75 -6.62 -3.54 -10.80
N SER A 76 -5.76 -4.04 -11.69
CA SER A 76 -6.14 -5.07 -12.67
C SER A 76 -6.33 -6.46 -12.06
N TRP A 77 -5.78 -6.72 -10.85
CA TRP A 77 -5.99 -7.99 -10.14
C TRP A 77 -7.44 -8.26 -9.77
N ALA A 78 -8.22 -7.20 -9.52
CA ALA A 78 -9.65 -7.31 -9.27
C ALA A 78 -10.43 -7.91 -10.47
N LYS A 79 -9.83 -7.92 -11.67
CA LYS A 79 -10.44 -8.45 -12.91
C LYS A 79 -10.00 -9.89 -13.23
N LYS A 80 -9.10 -10.48 -12.46
CA LYS A 80 -8.65 -11.86 -12.69
C LYS A 80 -9.71 -12.86 -12.20
N ASN A 81 -9.85 -13.96 -12.93
CA ASN A 81 -10.64 -15.09 -12.45
C ASN A 81 -9.89 -15.83 -11.34
N LEU A 82 -10.30 -15.61 -10.09
CA LEU A 82 -9.65 -16.17 -8.91
C LEU A 82 -9.77 -17.70 -8.81
N ASP A 83 -10.77 -18.32 -9.45
CA ASP A 83 -10.93 -19.79 -9.47
C ASP A 83 -9.80 -20.50 -10.19
N LYS A 84 -9.08 -19.78 -11.05
CA LYS A 84 -7.90 -20.29 -11.75
C LYS A 84 -6.59 -19.96 -11.03
N THR A 85 -6.66 -19.49 -9.80
CA THR A 85 -5.49 -19.06 -9.02
C THR A 85 -5.49 -19.71 -7.63
N VAL A 86 -4.33 -19.70 -6.98
CA VAL A 86 -4.22 -20.10 -5.56
C VAL A 86 -4.85 -19.09 -4.60
N VAL A 87 -5.12 -17.87 -5.07
CA VAL A 87 -5.76 -16.80 -4.30
C VAL A 87 -7.25 -17.10 -4.22
N LYS A 88 -7.79 -17.07 -3.00
CA LYS A 88 -9.22 -17.21 -2.72
C LYS A 88 -9.92 -15.86 -2.75
N ALA A 89 -9.34 -14.87 -2.07
CA ALA A 89 -9.93 -13.53 -1.96
C ALA A 89 -8.86 -12.45 -1.71
N LEU A 90 -9.21 -11.22 -2.07
CA LEU A 90 -8.42 -10.00 -1.82
C LEU A 90 -9.28 -9.03 -1.00
N TYR A 91 -8.74 -8.56 0.11
CA TYR A 91 -9.42 -7.63 1.02
C TYR A 91 -8.59 -6.34 1.10
N PRO A 92 -8.91 -5.32 0.28
CA PRO A 92 -8.21 -4.04 0.34
C PRO A 92 -8.46 -3.38 1.70
N PHE A 93 -7.44 -2.73 2.25
CA PHE A 93 -7.56 -2.00 3.50
C PHE A 93 -8.36 -0.71 3.31
N SER A 94 -9.29 -0.48 4.22
CA SER A 94 -9.92 0.83 4.42
C SER A 94 -9.01 1.74 5.25
N GLU A 95 -9.37 3.02 5.36
CA GLU A 95 -8.72 3.99 6.26
C GLU A 95 -8.62 3.45 7.69
N MET A 96 -9.67 2.79 8.20
CA MET A 96 -9.69 2.23 9.55
C MET A 96 -8.64 1.12 9.73
N ASP A 97 -8.41 0.31 8.70
CA ASP A 97 -7.42 -0.76 8.74
C ASP A 97 -5.98 -0.22 8.71
N LYS A 98 -5.78 1.02 8.26
CA LYS A 98 -4.47 1.69 8.26
C LYS A 98 -4.11 2.26 9.63
N LEU A 99 -5.08 2.50 10.51
CA LEU A 99 -4.82 3.04 11.85
C LEU A 99 -4.21 1.98 12.76
N ALA A 100 -3.07 2.31 13.37
CA ALA A 100 -2.38 1.49 14.33
C ALA A 100 -2.35 2.17 15.71
N GLY A 101 -1.94 1.40 16.74
CA GLY A 101 -1.78 1.94 18.09
C GLY A 101 -3.08 2.14 18.87
N GLY A 102 -4.20 1.60 18.39
CA GLY A 102 -5.51 1.71 19.08
C GLY A 102 -6.24 3.04 18.85
N LEU A 103 -5.69 3.92 18.01
CA LEU A 103 -6.32 5.18 17.63
C LEU A 103 -7.58 4.91 16.78
N SER A 104 -8.71 5.45 17.19
CA SER A 104 -9.94 5.42 16.40
C SER A 104 -10.00 6.55 15.37
N MET A 105 -10.79 6.37 14.31
CA MET A 105 -11.06 7.43 13.32
C MET A 105 -11.64 8.70 13.96
N ASN A 106 -12.48 8.56 14.99
CA ASN A 106 -13.07 9.71 15.67
C ASN A 106 -12.03 10.52 16.44
N GLU A 107 -11.12 9.84 17.16
CA GLU A 107 -10.01 10.52 17.84
C GLU A 107 -9.09 11.23 16.87
N LEU A 108 -8.78 10.60 15.73
CA LEU A 108 -7.98 11.23 14.69
C LEU A 108 -8.65 12.50 14.14
N LYS A 109 -9.96 12.45 13.85
CA LYS A 109 -10.73 13.62 13.38
C LYS A 109 -10.70 14.75 14.40
N LEU A 110 -10.97 14.45 15.68
CA LEU A 110 -10.92 15.43 16.76
C LEU A 110 -9.52 16.04 16.94
N LYS A 111 -8.46 15.25 16.70
CA LYS A 111 -7.07 15.74 16.75
C LYS A 111 -6.78 16.64 15.55
N ALA A 112 -7.27 16.28 14.36
CA ALA A 112 -7.06 17.04 13.13
C ALA A 112 -7.70 18.44 13.13
N GLU A 113 -8.77 18.63 13.92
CA GLU A 113 -9.43 19.92 14.10
C GLU A 113 -8.62 20.91 14.96
N LYS A 114 -7.66 20.43 15.77
CA LYS A 114 -6.90 21.26 16.72
C LYS A 114 -5.64 21.85 16.09
N PRO A 115 -5.29 23.12 16.37
CA PRO A 115 -3.98 23.66 15.96
C PRO A 115 -2.84 22.88 16.64
N GLY A 116 -1.69 22.81 15.96
CA GLY A 116 -0.48 22.15 16.47
C GLY A 116 0.09 21.11 15.52
N SER A 117 1.12 20.41 15.98
CA SER A 117 1.73 19.28 15.30
C SER A 117 1.61 18.01 16.13
N SER A 118 1.61 16.88 15.45
CA SER A 118 1.69 15.54 16.04
C SER A 118 2.92 14.82 15.50
N LYS A 119 3.55 14.03 16.36
CA LYS A 119 4.54 13.06 15.91
C LYS A 119 3.79 11.84 15.39
N VAL A 120 4.07 11.46 14.15
CA VAL A 120 3.44 10.30 13.52
C VAL A 120 4.50 9.31 13.10
N LEU A 121 4.16 8.04 13.19
CA LEU A 121 4.89 6.94 12.58
C LEU A 121 4.05 6.44 11.42
N ILE A 122 4.58 6.54 10.20
CA ILE A 122 3.98 5.94 9.02
C ILE A 122 4.82 4.77 8.53
N GLN A 123 4.14 3.74 8.03
CA GLN A 123 4.76 2.70 7.23
C GLN A 123 4.20 2.80 5.82
N ASN A 124 5.08 2.71 4.82
CA ASN A 124 4.68 2.62 3.42
C ASN A 124 4.92 1.19 2.92
N PHE A 125 4.16 0.74 1.93
CA PHE A 125 4.37 -0.60 1.36
C PHE A 125 5.58 -0.68 0.39
N GLY A 126 6.31 0.43 0.20
CA GLY A 126 7.57 0.50 -0.54
C GLY A 126 8.28 1.81 -0.25
N SER A 127 9.47 2.00 -0.82
CA SER A 127 10.27 3.21 -0.59
C SER A 127 9.68 4.39 -1.35
N LEU A 128 9.40 5.48 -0.64
CA LEU A 128 8.94 6.75 -1.21
C LEU A 128 10.11 7.66 -1.59
N GLN A 129 9.87 8.51 -2.58
CA GLN A 129 10.78 9.63 -2.87
C GLN A 129 10.83 10.60 -1.69
N GLN A 130 12.02 11.13 -1.38
CA GLN A 130 12.23 12.03 -0.25
C GLN A 130 11.32 13.27 -0.33
N THR A 131 11.12 13.82 -1.53
CA THR A 131 10.26 14.99 -1.75
C THR A 131 8.80 14.75 -1.38
N GLU A 132 8.28 13.53 -1.56
CA GLU A 132 6.93 13.13 -1.15
C GLU A 132 6.84 13.05 0.39
N LEU A 133 7.88 12.52 1.02
CA LEU A 133 7.94 12.42 2.49
C LEU A 133 8.03 13.81 3.15
N ASP A 134 8.80 14.72 2.56
CA ASP A 134 8.93 16.10 3.03
C ASP A 134 7.62 16.88 2.85
N ALA A 135 6.78 16.50 1.89
CA ALA A 135 5.46 17.11 1.69
C ALA A 135 4.47 16.74 2.81
N PHE A 136 4.62 15.57 3.44
CA PHE A 136 3.81 15.18 4.59
C PHE A 136 4.14 15.97 5.86
N GLY A 137 5.40 16.33 6.05
CA GLY A 137 5.85 17.05 7.23
C GLY A 137 7.35 16.98 7.43
N LYS A 138 7.81 17.43 8.60
CA LYS A 138 9.23 17.43 8.93
C LYS A 138 9.68 16.02 9.31
N MET A 139 10.61 15.46 8.54
CA MET A 139 11.18 14.16 8.84
C MET A 139 12.05 14.20 10.11
N LEU A 140 11.74 13.32 11.06
CA LEU A 140 12.50 13.14 12.29
C LEU A 140 13.41 11.91 12.21
N PHE A 141 12.95 10.87 11.51
CA PHE A 141 13.68 9.60 11.37
C PHE A 141 13.15 8.79 10.18
N ASN A 142 14.04 8.06 9.50
CA ASN A 142 13.66 7.03 8.54
C ASN A 142 14.48 5.74 8.74
N LYS A 143 13.85 4.58 8.54
CA LYS A 143 14.52 3.28 8.45
C LYS A 143 13.55 2.23 7.86
N ASP A 144 13.99 1.43 6.89
CA ASP A 144 13.26 0.25 6.40
C ASP A 144 11.78 0.49 6.02
N ASN A 145 11.49 1.62 5.34
CA ASN A 145 10.13 2.10 4.99
C ASN A 145 9.23 2.49 6.17
N PHE A 146 9.80 2.64 7.36
CA PHE A 146 9.21 3.32 8.50
C PHE A 146 9.73 4.75 8.58
N TYR A 147 8.82 5.69 8.75
CA TYR A 147 9.13 7.11 8.79
C TYR A 147 8.47 7.73 10.00
N ARG A 148 9.27 8.42 10.82
CA ARG A 148 8.77 9.28 11.89
C ARG A 148 8.77 10.71 11.38
N LEU A 149 7.61 11.34 11.41
CA LEU A 149 7.40 12.69 10.90
C LEU A 149 6.77 13.55 11.99
N GLU A 150 7.03 14.85 11.95
CA GLU A 150 6.24 15.86 12.61
C GLU A 150 5.29 16.49 11.59
N VAL A 151 3.99 16.30 11.80
CA VAL A 151 2.93 16.64 10.84
C VAL A 151 1.95 17.59 11.50
N LYS A 152 1.50 18.62 10.78
CA LYS A 152 0.44 19.50 11.27
C LYS A 152 -0.82 18.68 11.48
N ASN A 153 -1.50 18.89 12.60
CA ASN A 153 -2.71 18.12 12.94
C ASN A 153 -3.74 18.13 11.80
N GLN A 154 -3.93 19.28 11.14
CA GLN A 154 -4.86 19.46 10.02
C GLN A 154 -4.60 18.53 8.84
N SER A 155 -3.37 18.06 8.66
CA SER A 155 -2.95 17.18 7.54
C SER A 155 -3.00 15.70 7.90
N LEU A 156 -3.44 15.33 9.11
CA LEU A 156 -3.45 13.94 9.55
C LEU A 156 -4.42 13.06 8.75
N LEU A 157 -5.57 13.60 8.35
CA LEU A 157 -6.54 12.87 7.53
C LEU A 157 -6.01 12.69 6.10
N ASP A 158 -5.46 13.75 5.50
CA ASP A 158 -4.84 13.66 4.17
C ASP A 158 -3.70 12.63 4.14
N LEU A 159 -2.90 12.57 5.22
CA LEU A 159 -1.84 11.58 5.37
C LEU A 159 -2.37 10.16 5.48
N LEU A 160 -3.50 9.95 6.18
CA LEU A 160 -4.15 8.64 6.27
C LEU A 160 -4.68 8.18 4.91
N ASP A 161 -5.28 9.10 4.16
CA ASP A 161 -5.87 8.84 2.85
C ASP A 161 -4.80 8.60 1.77
N HIS A 162 -3.58 9.08 1.99
CA HIS A 162 -2.51 8.98 1.02
C HIS A 162 -2.29 7.53 0.54
N SER A 163 -2.25 7.37 -0.79
CA SER A 163 -2.30 6.07 -1.45
C SER A 163 -1.09 5.17 -1.19
N CYS A 164 0.06 5.75 -0.84
CA CYS A 164 1.26 4.98 -0.50
C CYS A 164 1.34 4.56 0.98
N VAL A 165 0.51 5.15 1.85
CA VAL A 165 0.54 4.89 3.29
C VAL A 165 -0.15 3.57 3.59
N LYS A 166 0.62 2.65 4.16
CA LYS A 166 0.20 1.31 4.59
C LYS A 166 -0.39 1.36 6.00
N LEU A 167 0.31 2.04 6.90
CA LEU A 167 -0.08 2.21 8.30
C LEU A 167 0.24 3.62 8.77
N LEU A 168 -0.60 4.13 9.66
CA LEU A 168 -0.43 5.40 10.36
C LEU A 168 -0.66 5.18 11.86
N ASN A 169 0.31 5.61 12.66
CA ASN A 169 0.21 5.66 14.11
C ASN A 169 0.53 7.08 14.57
N VAL A 170 -0.38 7.71 15.29
CA VAL A 170 -0.11 9.00 15.94
C VAL A 170 0.49 8.70 17.31
N MET A 171 1.74 9.10 17.50
CA MET A 171 2.43 8.87 18.77
C MET A 171 1.85 9.82 19.82
N ASP A 172 1.28 9.28 20.88
CA ASP A 172 1.01 10.09 22.06
C ASP A 172 2.33 10.43 22.73
N GLU A 173 2.49 11.69 23.13
CA GLU A 173 3.61 12.08 23.95
C GLU A 173 3.40 11.41 25.32
N ILE A 174 4.18 10.37 25.58
CA ILE A 174 4.32 9.85 26.95
C ILE A 174 4.83 11.05 27.76
N PRO A 175 4.08 11.54 28.77
CA PRO A 175 4.61 12.55 29.66
C PRO A 175 5.93 12.01 30.18
N GLN A 176 7.03 12.73 29.94
CA GLN A 176 8.27 12.40 30.63
C GLN A 176 7.93 12.42 32.11
N ALA A 177 8.14 11.30 32.80
CA ALA A 177 8.06 11.31 34.25
C ALA A 177 9.07 12.35 34.71
N ASP A 178 8.61 13.38 35.40
CA ASP A 178 9.46 14.39 36.02
C ASP A 178 10.47 13.62 36.91
N GLU A 179 11.76 13.65 36.54
CA GLU A 179 12.85 13.20 37.40
C GLU A 179 13.09 14.18 38.55
#